data_AF-A0A8R1DTK6-F1
#
_entry.id   AF-A0A8R1DTK6-F1
#
_cell.length_a   1.000
_cell.length_b   1.000
_cell.length_c   1.000
_cell.angle_alpha   90.00
_cell.angle_beta   90.00
_cell.angle_gamma   90.00
#
_symmetry.space_group_name_H-M   'P 1'
#
loop_
_entity.id
_entity.type
_entity.pdbx_description
1 polymer ?
#
loop_
_entity_poly.entity_id
_entity_poly.type
_entity_poly.pdbx_seq_one_letter_code
_entity_poly.pdbx_strand_id
1 'polypeptide(L)'
;MLTYPLDTAKARLSVSSKLQYSSLSHVFKKTYNEGGVRLLYRGIYPTILGVIPYAGSSFYTYETLKIMYRDQTGEIESSAFRMLSGMLAGLIGQSFSYPLDIIRRRMQTGRIPSGWSPLRALVHIYHTEGLKRGLYKGLSMNWLKGPIAVGVSFTTYEKVLELVGHLQR
;
A
#
# COMPACT_ATOMS: atom_id res chain seq x y z
N MET A 1 -14.87 -6.96 -0.82
CA MET A 1 -14.52 -8.16 -0.03
C MET A 1 -14.45 -9.44 -0.87
N LEU A 2 -15.21 -9.57 -1.97
CA LEU A 2 -15.13 -10.72 -2.90
C LEU A 2 -13.83 -10.80 -3.75
N THR A 3 -13.07 -9.72 -3.89
CA THR A 3 -11.85 -9.65 -4.74
C THR A 3 -10.56 -10.07 -4.04
N TYR A 4 -10.58 -10.16 -2.71
CA TYR A 4 -9.41 -10.48 -1.88
C TYR A 4 -8.71 -11.82 -2.19
N PRO A 5 -9.46 -12.90 -2.53
CA PRO A 5 -8.87 -14.17 -2.98
C PRO A 5 -8.04 -14.00 -4.26
N LEU A 6 -8.53 -13.17 -5.19
CA LEU A 6 -7.94 -12.96 -6.50
C LEU A 6 -6.64 -12.15 -6.39
N ASP A 7 -6.62 -11.12 -5.54
CA ASP A 7 -5.43 -10.30 -5.27
C ASP A 7 -4.33 -11.13 -4.59
N THR A 8 -4.71 -12.02 -3.68
CA THR A 8 -3.78 -12.91 -2.98
C THR A 8 -3.18 -13.95 -3.94
N ALA A 9 -3.98 -14.49 -4.86
CA ALA A 9 -3.51 -15.43 -5.87
C ALA A 9 -2.56 -14.78 -6.88
N LYS A 10 -2.88 -13.56 -7.35
CA LYS A 10 -2.02 -12.78 -8.26
C LYS A 10 -0.67 -12.44 -7.60
N ALA A 11 -0.68 -11.95 -6.36
CA ALA A 11 0.54 -11.60 -5.64
C ALA A 11 1.50 -12.79 -5.45
N ARG A 12 0.96 -13.99 -5.20
CA ARG A 12 1.75 -15.23 -5.10
C ARG A 12 2.34 -15.66 -6.44
N LEU A 13 1.57 -15.56 -7.53
CA LEU A 13 2.04 -15.87 -8.89
C LEU A 13 3.14 -14.91 -9.38
N SER A 14 3.08 -13.63 -9.01
CA SER A 14 4.09 -12.65 -9.42
C SER A 14 5.44 -12.81 -8.72
N VAL A 15 5.50 -13.53 -7.59
CA VAL A 15 6.73 -13.70 -6.80
C VAL A 15 7.32 -15.11 -6.88
N SER A 16 6.53 -16.12 -7.27
CA SER A 16 7.04 -17.47 -7.52
C SER A 16 7.52 -17.62 -8.97
N SER A 17 8.75 -18.09 -9.15
CA SER A 17 9.31 -18.47 -10.45
C SER A 17 8.39 -19.47 -11.18
N LYS A 18 8.20 -19.31 -12.50
CA LYS A 18 7.31 -20.11 -13.39
C LYS A 18 7.39 -21.65 -13.24
N LEU A 19 8.41 -22.18 -12.56
CA LEU A 19 8.64 -23.61 -12.33
C LEU A 19 7.82 -24.24 -11.19
N GLN A 20 7.21 -23.46 -10.27
CA GLN A 20 6.49 -24.03 -9.12
C GLN A 20 4.95 -23.99 -9.19
N TYR A 21 4.35 -23.18 -10.07
CA TYR A 21 2.89 -23.07 -10.20
C TYR A 21 2.48 -22.73 -11.64
N SER A 22 1.77 -23.65 -12.30
CA SER A 22 1.35 -23.51 -13.71
C SER A 22 0.04 -22.75 -13.92
N SER A 23 -0.80 -22.58 -12.88
CA SER A 23 -2.11 -21.93 -13.00
C SER A 23 -2.67 -21.41 -11.67
N LEU A 24 -3.51 -20.37 -11.76
CA LEU A 24 -4.22 -19.73 -10.64
C LEU A 24 -4.95 -20.77 -9.77
N SER A 25 -5.62 -21.72 -10.41
CA SER A 25 -6.33 -22.83 -9.77
C SER A 25 -5.43 -23.75 -8.96
N HIS A 26 -4.18 -23.99 -9.41
CA HIS A 26 -3.22 -24.82 -8.69
C HIS A 26 -2.69 -24.13 -7.43
N VAL A 27 -2.51 -22.80 -7.48
CA VAL A 27 -2.18 -21.98 -6.30
C VAL A 27 -3.33 -22.02 -5.30
N PHE A 28 -4.58 -21.87 -5.75
CA PHE A 28 -5.77 -21.97 -4.89
C PHE A 28 -5.87 -23.35 -4.23
N LYS A 29 -5.75 -24.43 -5.00
CA LYS A 29 -5.91 -25.81 -4.51
C LYS A 29 -4.79 -26.20 -3.54
N LYS A 30 -3.54 -25.80 -3.82
CA LYS A 30 -2.39 -26.05 -2.93
C LYS A 30 -2.44 -25.19 -1.66
N THR A 31 -2.84 -23.92 -1.78
CA THR A 31 -3.04 -23.03 -0.61
C THR A 31 -4.18 -23.53 0.29
N TYR A 32 -5.24 -24.06 -0.30
CA TYR A 32 -6.35 -24.67 0.43
C TYR A 32 -5.92 -25.94 1.17
N ASN A 33 -5.14 -26.81 0.52
CA ASN A 33 -4.62 -28.05 1.15
C ASN A 33 -3.55 -27.81 2.23
N GLU A 34 -2.73 -26.76 2.12
CA GLU A 34 -1.63 -26.51 3.08
C GLU A 34 -2.08 -25.85 4.39
N GLY A 35 -3.24 -25.20 4.44
CA GLY A 35 -3.75 -24.65 5.70
C GLY A 35 -5.09 -23.93 5.62
N GLY A 36 -5.93 -24.31 4.66
CA GLY A 36 -7.33 -23.94 4.56
C GLY A 36 -7.61 -22.47 4.29
N VAL A 37 -8.88 -22.09 4.47
CA VAL A 37 -9.41 -20.74 4.24
C VAL A 37 -8.71 -19.70 5.12
N ARG A 38 -8.24 -20.09 6.31
CA ARG A 38 -7.51 -19.22 7.25
C ARG A 38 -6.22 -18.63 6.65
N LEU A 39 -5.56 -19.35 5.74
CA LEU A 39 -4.38 -18.84 5.03
C LEU A 39 -4.71 -17.73 4.03
N LEU A 40 -5.91 -17.76 3.44
CA LEU A 40 -6.40 -16.74 2.50
C LEU A 40 -6.70 -15.41 3.22
N TYR A 41 -7.21 -15.46 4.45
CA TYR A 41 -7.63 -14.28 5.22
C TYR A 41 -6.51 -13.71 6.12
N ARG A 42 -5.34 -14.36 6.20
CA ARG A 42 -4.21 -13.95 7.06
C ARG A 42 -3.64 -12.55 6.71
N GLY A 43 -3.87 -12.07 5.49
CA GLY A 43 -3.48 -10.72 5.07
C GLY A 43 -4.41 -9.60 5.54
N ILE A 44 -5.62 -9.90 6.01
CA ILE A 44 -6.62 -8.88 6.39
C ILE A 44 -6.25 -8.20 7.70
N TYR A 45 -5.87 -8.97 8.73
CA TYR A 45 -5.46 -8.43 10.03
C TYR A 45 -4.33 -7.38 9.94
N PRO A 46 -3.17 -7.66 9.30
CA PRO A 46 -2.12 -6.66 9.14
C PRO A 46 -2.55 -5.48 8.24
N THR A 47 -3.50 -5.67 7.33
CA THR A 47 -4.07 -4.57 6.53
C THR A 47 -4.86 -3.61 7.41
N ILE A 48 -5.79 -4.15 8.21
CA ILE A 48 -6.61 -3.33 9.11
C ILE A 48 -5.73 -2.61 10.13
N LEU A 49 -4.75 -3.33 10.71
CA LEU A 49 -3.78 -2.72 11.62
C LEU A 49 -2.88 -1.68 10.95
N GLY A 50 -2.65 -1.76 9.63
CA GLY A 50 -1.89 -0.76 8.87
C GLY A 50 -2.70 0.47 8.48
N VAL A 51 -4.02 0.32 8.27
CA VAL A 51 -4.91 1.44 7.90
C VAL A 51 -5.09 2.42 9.07
N ILE A 52 -5.13 1.93 10.31
CA ILE A 52 -5.27 2.77 11.50
C ILE A 52 -4.13 3.80 11.62
N PRO A 53 -2.84 3.41 11.65
CA PRO A 53 -1.75 4.37 11.71
C PRO A 53 -1.66 5.21 10.44
N TYR A 54 -2.01 4.67 9.26
CA TYR A 54 -2.03 5.44 8.00
C TYR A 54 -3.01 6.60 8.08
N ALA A 55 -4.27 6.31 8.38
CA ALA A 55 -5.32 7.30 8.51
C ALA A 55 -4.99 8.26 9.66
N GLY A 56 -4.62 7.75 10.83
CA GLY A 56 -4.32 8.57 12.00
C GLY A 56 -3.20 9.58 11.76
N SER A 57 -2.07 9.14 11.21
CA SER A 57 -0.94 10.03 10.92
C SER A 57 -1.20 10.96 9.74
N SER A 58 -1.86 10.50 8.66
CA SER A 58 -2.20 11.37 7.53
C SER A 58 -3.19 12.47 7.93
N PHE A 59 -4.25 12.12 8.68
CA PHE A 59 -5.21 13.11 9.18
C PHE A 59 -4.57 14.06 10.19
N TYR A 60 -3.76 13.55 11.11
CA TYR A 60 -3.06 14.38 12.10
C TYR A 60 -2.13 15.40 11.41
N THR A 61 -1.30 14.96 10.48
CA THR A 61 -0.40 15.85 9.74
C THR A 61 -1.18 16.84 8.88
N TYR A 62 -2.25 16.42 8.21
CA TYR A 62 -3.07 17.31 7.39
C TYR A 62 -3.76 18.39 8.22
N GLU A 63 -4.41 18.03 9.33
CA GLU A 63 -5.04 19.02 10.22
C GLU A 63 -4.02 19.94 10.89
N THR A 64 -2.84 19.42 11.27
CA THR A 64 -1.77 20.26 11.81
C THR A 64 -1.31 21.32 10.81
N LEU A 65 -1.06 20.92 9.55
CA LEU A 65 -0.66 21.84 8.48
C LEU A 65 -1.74 22.90 8.19
N LYS A 66 -3.00 22.48 8.20
CA LYS A 66 -4.15 23.36 7.98
C LYS A 66 -4.35 24.38 9.11
N ILE A 67 -4.18 23.96 10.36
CA ILE A 67 -4.25 24.85 11.52
C ILE A 67 -3.11 25.87 11.45
N MET A 68 -1.88 25.45 11.15
CA MET A 68 -0.73 26.35 11.03
C MET A 68 -0.90 27.40 9.93
N TYR A 69 -1.42 27.01 8.77
CA TYR A 69 -1.63 27.95 7.66
C TYR A 69 -2.79 28.90 7.92
N ARG A 70 -3.87 28.43 8.56
CA ARG A 70 -4.96 29.30 9.01
C ARG A 70 -4.49 30.32 10.05
N ASP A 71 -3.60 29.93 10.97
CA ASP A 71 -3.05 30.79 12.01
C ASP A 71 -2.13 31.88 11.44
N GLN A 72 -1.36 31.56 10.39
CA GLN A 72 -0.48 32.53 9.73
C GLN A 72 -1.18 33.47 8.74
N THR A 73 -2.18 32.98 8.02
CA THR A 73 -2.74 33.70 6.86
C THR A 73 -4.15 34.23 7.11
N GLY A 74 -4.89 33.68 8.09
CA GLY A 74 -6.29 34.04 8.36
C GLY A 74 -7.30 33.65 7.27
N GLU A 75 -6.84 33.28 6.08
CA GLU A 75 -7.66 32.96 4.91
C GLU A 75 -7.89 31.46 4.70
N ILE A 76 -8.85 31.14 3.82
CA ILE A 76 -9.12 29.79 3.35
C ILE A 76 -7.96 29.33 2.47
N GLU A 77 -7.52 28.09 2.70
CA GLU A 77 -6.35 27.52 2.03
C GLU A 77 -6.45 27.55 0.51
N SER A 78 -5.42 28.09 -0.14
CA SER A 78 -5.28 27.98 -1.60
C SER A 78 -5.29 26.52 -2.04
N SER A 79 -5.89 26.25 -3.21
CA SER A 79 -5.96 24.88 -3.77
C SER A 79 -4.58 24.24 -3.90
N ALA A 80 -3.54 25.02 -4.20
CA ALA A 80 -2.16 24.54 -4.28
C ALA A 80 -1.62 24.13 -2.90
N PHE A 81 -1.88 24.93 -1.86
CA PHE A 81 -1.42 24.61 -0.51
C PHE A 81 -2.13 23.36 0.02
N ARG A 82 -3.43 23.20 -0.23
CA ARG A 82 -4.19 21.99 0.12
C ARG A 82 -3.66 20.73 -0.57
N MET A 83 -3.21 20.84 -1.83
CA MET A 83 -2.58 19.73 -2.54
C MET A 83 -1.21 19.38 -1.94
N LEU A 84 -0.38 20.37 -1.62
CA LEU A 84 0.93 20.14 -1.02
C LEU A 84 0.83 19.56 0.40
N SER A 85 -0.08 20.08 1.23
CA SER A 85 -0.32 19.58 2.58
C SER A 85 -0.88 18.16 2.56
N GLY A 86 -1.81 17.85 1.65
CA GLY A 86 -2.31 16.50 1.41
C GLY A 86 -1.20 15.53 0.96
N MET A 87 -0.32 15.97 0.06
CA MET A 87 0.82 15.17 -0.39
C MET A 87 1.81 14.88 0.76
N LEU A 88 2.19 15.89 1.53
CA LEU A 88 3.09 15.74 2.69
C LEU A 88 2.49 14.85 3.77
N ALA A 89 1.20 15.05 4.08
CA ALA A 89 0.46 14.21 5.00
C ALA A 89 0.43 12.75 4.56
N GLY A 90 0.18 12.50 3.26
CA GLY A 90 0.20 11.15 2.70
C GLY A 90 1.59 10.49 2.76
N LEU A 91 2.67 11.24 2.51
CA LEU A 91 4.05 10.73 2.60
C LEU A 91 4.45 10.40 4.04
N ILE A 92 4.08 11.27 4.99
CA ILE A 92 4.32 11.05 6.41
C ILE A 92 3.51 9.83 6.88
N GLY A 93 2.23 9.77 6.53
CA GLY A 93 1.41 8.64 6.96
C GLY A 93 1.79 7.31 6.32
N GLN A 94 2.27 7.34 5.08
CA GLN A 94 2.87 6.17 4.46
C GLN A 94 4.15 5.73 5.18
N SER A 95 4.98 6.66 5.65
CA SER A 95 6.19 6.35 6.43
C SER A 95 5.88 5.65 7.75
N PHE A 96 4.82 6.06 8.44
CA PHE A 96 4.35 5.40 9.67
C PHE A 96 3.77 4.01 9.43
N SER A 97 3.11 3.82 8.28
CA SER A 97 2.41 2.56 7.96
C SER A 97 3.31 1.55 7.24
N TYR A 98 4.46 2.02 6.75
CA TYR A 98 5.38 1.23 5.94
C TYR A 98 5.86 -0.08 6.59
N PRO A 99 6.19 -0.14 7.90
CA PRO A 99 6.58 -1.39 8.55
C PRO A 99 5.50 -2.47 8.45
N LEU A 100 4.23 -2.09 8.63
CA LEU A 100 3.09 -3.00 8.56
C LEU A 100 2.81 -3.44 7.12
N ASP A 101 2.97 -2.54 6.16
CA ASP A 101 2.87 -2.87 4.73
C ASP A 101 3.93 -3.89 4.29
N ILE A 102 5.17 -3.75 4.77
CA ILE A 102 6.23 -4.72 4.48
C ILE A 102 5.93 -6.09 5.09
N ILE A 103 5.40 -6.14 6.32
CA ILE A 103 4.98 -7.41 6.94
C ILE A 103 3.88 -8.06 6.13
N ARG A 104 2.84 -7.29 5.75
CA ARG A 104 1.76 -7.78 4.89
C ARG A 104 2.29 -8.36 3.59
N ARG A 105 3.16 -7.62 2.88
CA ARG A 105 3.77 -8.07 1.61
C ARG A 105 4.62 -9.34 1.80
N ARG A 106 5.44 -9.42 2.84
CA ARG A 106 6.26 -10.61 3.14
C ARG A 106 5.42 -11.83 3.51
N MET A 107 4.30 -11.62 4.22
CA MET A 107 3.35 -12.69 4.53
C MET A 107 2.58 -13.17 3.29
N GLN A 108 2.15 -12.26 2.41
CA GLN A 108 1.45 -12.60 1.17
C GLN A 108 2.36 -13.32 0.16
N THR A 109 3.64 -12.94 0.11
CA THR A 109 4.65 -13.52 -0.80
C THR A 109 5.28 -14.82 -0.30
N GLY A 110 4.88 -15.33 0.87
CA GLY A 110 5.38 -16.59 1.41
C GLY A 110 6.81 -16.53 1.98
N ARG A 111 7.40 -15.34 2.13
CA ARG A 111 8.73 -15.14 2.76
C ARG A 111 8.73 -15.37 4.28
N ILE A 112 7.55 -15.48 4.91
CA ILE A 112 7.38 -15.79 6.32
C ILE A 112 6.63 -17.12 6.45
N PRO A 113 7.11 -18.06 7.29
CA PRO A 113 6.48 -19.37 7.46
C PRO A 113 4.98 -19.33 7.81
N SER A 114 4.27 -20.35 7.35
CA SER A 114 2.85 -20.63 7.60
C SER A 114 2.60 -20.92 9.09
N GLY A 115 2.32 -19.89 9.90
CA GLY A 115 2.05 -20.05 11.34
C GLY A 115 2.45 -18.87 12.23
N TRP A 116 3.25 -17.93 11.72
CA TRP A 116 3.74 -16.80 12.51
C TRP A 116 2.69 -15.67 12.64
N SER A 117 2.57 -15.08 13.83
CA SER A 117 1.78 -13.86 14.01
C SER A 117 2.47 -12.66 13.34
N PRO A 118 1.72 -11.62 12.90
CA PRO A 118 2.32 -10.41 12.34
C PRO A 118 3.35 -9.75 13.26
N LEU A 119 3.12 -9.79 14.58
CA LEU A 119 4.05 -9.29 15.60
C LEU A 119 5.34 -10.12 15.65
N ARG A 120 5.23 -11.45 15.62
CA ARG A 120 6.40 -12.33 15.59
C ARG A 120 7.21 -12.13 14.31
N ALA A 121 6.55 -11.90 13.18
CA ALA A 121 7.20 -11.53 11.93
C ALA A 121 7.92 -10.17 12.02
N LEU A 122 7.30 -9.16 12.62
CA LEU A 122 7.90 -7.85 12.84
C LEU A 122 9.18 -7.95 13.65
N VAL A 123 9.12 -8.59 14.83
CA VAL A 123 10.27 -8.75 15.73
C VAL A 123 11.39 -9.53 15.05
N HIS A 124 11.04 -10.59 14.32
CA HIS A 124 12.04 -11.36 13.60
C HIS A 124 12.73 -10.56 12.50
N ILE A 125 11.98 -9.84 11.66
CA ILE A 125 12.56 -8.99 10.60
C ILE A 125 13.43 -7.89 11.21
N TYR A 126 13.00 -7.32 12.34
CA TYR A 126 13.78 -6.32 13.05
C TYR A 126 15.13 -6.88 13.54
N HIS A 127 15.14 -8.09 14.10
CA HIS A 127 16.38 -8.72 14.56
C HIS A 127 17.27 -9.30 13.45
N THR A 128 16.70 -9.79 12.34
CA THR A 128 17.48 -10.42 11.27
C THR A 128 17.99 -9.44 10.21
N GLU A 129 17.15 -8.48 9.81
CA GLU A 129 17.45 -7.56 8.70
C GLU A 129 17.59 -6.09 9.14
N GLY A 130 17.21 -5.77 10.38
CA GLY A 130 17.28 -4.43 10.95
C GLY A 130 16.18 -3.48 10.44
N LEU A 131 16.12 -2.28 11.03
CA LEU A 131 15.07 -1.30 10.76
C LEU A 131 15.13 -0.75 9.31
N LYS A 132 16.30 -0.25 8.88
CA LYS A 132 16.45 0.40 7.56
C LYS A 132 16.43 -0.57 6.38
N ARG A 133 17.09 -1.73 6.50
CA ARG A 133 17.21 -2.73 5.43
C ARG A 133 16.10 -3.78 5.46
N GLY A 134 15.42 -3.98 6.59
CA GLY A 134 14.28 -4.90 6.70
C GLY A 134 12.94 -4.21 6.48
N LEU A 135 12.58 -3.26 7.36
CA LEU A 135 11.25 -2.65 7.43
C LEU A 135 11.06 -1.43 6.51
N TYR A 136 12.11 -0.67 6.20
CA TYR A 136 12.03 0.51 5.33
C TYR A 136 12.59 0.31 3.92
N LYS A 137 12.89 -0.94 3.55
CA LYS A 137 13.46 -1.27 2.24
C LYS A 137 12.43 -1.02 1.13
N GLY A 138 12.74 -0.05 0.26
CA GLY A 138 11.91 0.31 -0.89
C GLY A 138 10.96 1.49 -0.64
N LEU A 139 11.06 2.19 0.51
CA LEU A 139 10.22 3.36 0.81
C LEU A 139 10.38 4.43 -0.27
N SER A 140 11.61 4.72 -0.68
CA SER A 140 11.93 5.68 -1.74
C SER A 140 11.26 5.34 -3.08
N MET A 141 11.23 4.05 -3.43
CA MET A 141 10.53 3.58 -4.64
C MET A 141 9.02 3.80 -4.54
N ASN A 142 8.45 3.66 -3.34
CA ASN A 142 7.03 3.90 -3.12
C ASN A 142 6.69 5.40 -3.20
N TRP A 143 7.55 6.26 -2.67
CA TRP A 143 7.43 7.72 -2.78
C TRP A 143 7.55 8.20 -4.23
N LEU A 144 8.40 7.58 -5.05
CA LEU A 144 8.55 7.96 -6.46
C LEU A 144 7.39 7.44 -7.33
N LYS A 145 6.89 6.22 -7.04
CA LYS A 145 5.83 5.60 -7.83
C LYS A 145 4.51 6.37 -7.76
N GLY A 146 4.16 6.92 -6.59
CA GLY A 146 2.89 7.63 -6.38
C GLY A 146 2.70 8.81 -7.35
N PRO A 147 3.58 9.81 -7.33
CA PRO A 147 3.50 10.97 -8.21
C PRO A 147 3.54 10.62 -9.70
N ILE A 148 4.37 9.64 -10.10
CA ILE A 148 4.45 9.19 -11.50
C ILE A 148 3.12 8.60 -11.95
N ALA A 149 2.51 7.71 -11.16
CA ALA A 149 1.24 7.09 -11.51
C ALA A 149 0.10 8.11 -11.58
N VAL A 150 0.08 9.06 -10.65
CA VAL A 150 -0.91 10.16 -10.64
C VAL A 150 -0.73 11.07 -11.85
N GLY A 151 0.50 11.45 -12.19
CA GLY A 151 0.81 12.27 -13.36
C GLY A 151 0.35 11.59 -14.66
N VAL A 152 0.70 10.31 -14.86
CA VAL A 152 0.24 9.55 -16.03
C VAL A 152 -1.29 9.47 -16.10
N SER A 153 -1.96 9.29 -14.94
CA SER A 153 -3.43 9.22 -14.89
C SER A 153 -4.08 10.55 -15.31
N PHE A 154 -3.56 11.68 -14.83
CA PHE A 154 -4.05 13.01 -15.23
C PHE A 154 -3.83 13.29 -16.71
N THR A 155 -2.62 13.03 -17.23
CA THR A 155 -2.33 13.22 -18.66
C THR A 155 -3.22 12.34 -19.54
N THR A 156 -3.46 11.09 -19.14
CA THR A 156 -4.36 10.20 -19.87
C THR A 156 -5.80 10.71 -19.85
N TYR A 157 -6.27 11.18 -18.69
CA TYR A 157 -7.62 11.74 -18.55
C TYR A 157 -7.82 12.97 -19.44
N GLU A 158 -6.88 13.92 -19.43
CA GLU A 158 -6.94 15.11 -20.29
C GLU A 158 -6.98 14.75 -21.77
N LYS A 159 -6.15 13.79 -22.20
CA LYS A 159 -6.12 13.33 -23.59
C LYS A 159 -7.41 12.65 -24.03
N VAL A 160 -8.02 11.86 -23.15
CA VAL A 160 -9.32 11.24 -23.43
C VAL A 160 -10.42 12.29 -23.50
N LEU A 161 -10.43 13.26 -22.59
CA LEU A 161 -11.42 14.34 -22.58
C LEU A 161 -11.33 15.20 -23.85
N GLU A 162 -10.11 15.53 -24.29
CA GLU A 162 -9.85 16.26 -25.54
C GLU A 162 -10.39 15.51 -26.76
N LEU A 163 -10.19 14.19 -26.81
CA LEU A 163 -10.62 13.33 -27.91
C LEU A 163 -12.15 13.16 -27.96
N VAL A 164 -12.80 13.04 -26.81
CA VAL A 164 -14.27 13.02 -26.70
C VAL A 164 -14.86 14.37 -27.08
N GLY A 165 -14.23 15.48 -26.66
CA GLY A 165 -14.66 16.83 -27.04
C GLY A 165 -14.57 17.08 -28.55
N HIS A 166 -13.62 16.46 -29.23
CA HIS A 166 -13.50 16.48 -30.69
C HIS A 166 -14.57 15.66 -31.43
N LEU A 167 -15.15 14.63 -30.79
CA LEU A 167 -16.20 13.78 -31.36
C LEU A 167 -17.62 14.36 -31.19
N GLN A 168 -17.79 15.34 -30.29
CA GLN A 168 -19.07 16.04 -30.06
C GLN A 168 -19.24 17.34 -30.88
N ARG A 169 -18.27 17.68 -31.72
CA ARG A 169 -18.34 18.78 -32.71
C ARG A 169 -18.46 18.21 -34.12
#